data_AF-D8TEH4-F1
#
_entry.id   AF-D8TEH4-F1
#
_cell.length_a   1.000
_cell.length_b   1.000
_cell.length_c   1.000
_cell.angle_alpha   90.00
_cell.angle_beta   90.00
_cell.angle_gamma   90.00
#
_symmetry.space_group_name_H-M   'P 1'
#
loop_
_entity.id
_entity.type
_entity.pdbx_description
1 polymer ?
#
loop_
_entity_poly.entity_id
_entity_poly.type
_entity_poly.pdbx_seq_one_letter_code
_entity_poly.pdbx_strand_id
1 'polypeptide(L)'
;MKPYDVTIPVAARDYLASITLPFLASTDGAVQSRIHKWRLDVCTVCSQLLVELTQDVLLKVKQVECKARALRQVHREVMSWERVDEALGTLTRVSSELDLTLQISCQSKERYMPECKEFPTSKYALERVKGFMDGLSKQAIAAYSRGQPGPFLVATNVPWVVYHAWMCSCDSTWRLEYRRGEVLAYGDPSIVHSTVSSALERSIIFHIIQIPGIGLASLPQVITGAGASRLRTISGDKEPDACFFSGSSLAQPARAVLEVAYKNEPLEVLREVLDLWVESGCLVAIGVKIARPGDEFTFVARERGNDAMEIQFGPEFCNEQNRELFVVKFPVSSFTADVKGDYYVEFDLFWLQQYIVRMIEQERQAFEQESLL
;
A
#
# COMPACT_ATOMS: atom_id res chain seq x y z
N MET A 1 3.31 40.06 10.99
CA MET A 1 3.64 38.62 10.93
C MET A 1 4.16 38.18 12.28
N LYS A 2 3.52 37.20 12.94
CA LYS A 2 4.07 36.55 14.13
C LYS A 2 5.00 35.42 13.67
N PRO A 3 6.17 35.21 14.30
CA PRO A 3 7.08 34.13 13.94
C PRO A 3 6.48 32.77 14.33
N TYR A 4 6.73 31.76 13.51
CA TYR A 4 6.37 30.37 13.79
C TYR A 4 7.23 29.84 14.94
N ASP A 5 6.59 29.47 16.04
CA ASP A 5 7.23 28.74 17.14
C ASP A 5 7.41 27.27 16.72
N VAL A 6 8.59 26.94 16.23
CA VAL A 6 9.02 25.54 16.06
C VAL A 6 9.49 25.05 17.43
N THR A 7 8.68 24.22 18.09
CA THR A 7 9.03 23.61 19.37
C THR A 7 10.08 22.52 19.15
N ILE A 8 11.35 22.88 19.35
CA ILE A 8 12.47 21.93 19.39
C ILE A 8 12.32 21.07 20.65
N PRO A 9 12.45 19.73 20.58
CA PRO A 9 12.41 18.86 21.76
C PRO A 9 13.43 19.31 22.81
N VAL A 10 12.98 19.42 24.07
CA VAL A 10 13.75 19.98 25.20
C VAL A 10 15.15 19.36 25.33
N ALA A 11 15.29 18.05 25.08
CA ALA A 11 16.57 17.36 25.12
C ALA A 11 17.59 17.82 24.06
N ALA A 12 17.13 18.22 22.87
CA ALA A 12 18.00 18.74 21.81
C ALA A 12 18.41 20.19 22.08
N ARG A 13 17.52 20.97 22.69
CA ARG A 13 17.81 22.35 23.15
C ARG A 13 18.89 22.35 24.25
N ASP A 14 18.79 21.45 25.22
CA ASP A 14 19.73 21.40 26.35
C ASP A 14 21.11 20.85 25.92
N TYR A 15 21.13 19.89 24.98
CA TYR A 15 22.38 19.40 24.38
C TYR A 15 23.11 20.50 23.60
N LEU A 16 22.41 21.28 22.77
CA LEU A 16 23.01 22.37 22.00
C LEU A 16 23.49 23.53 22.88
N ALA A 17 22.78 23.84 23.97
CA ALA A 17 23.17 24.88 24.93
C ALA A 17 24.43 24.50 25.72
N SER A 18 24.60 23.23 26.10
CA SER A 18 25.72 22.77 26.93
C SER A 18 27.08 22.74 26.21
N ILE A 19 27.11 22.68 24.87
CA ILE A 19 28.36 22.57 24.09
C ILE A 19 28.87 23.94 23.60
N THR A 20 28.02 24.98 23.59
CA THR A 20 28.33 26.25 22.90
C THR A 20 28.50 27.49 23.79
N LEU A 21 28.18 27.42 25.08
CA LEU A 21 28.29 28.55 25.99
C LEU A 21 29.73 29.10 26.25
N PRO A 22 30.84 28.37 26.04
CA PRO A 22 32.16 28.97 26.22
C PRO A 22 32.68 29.82 25.04
N PHE A 23 32.05 29.78 23.85
CA PHE A 23 32.69 30.29 22.61
C PHE A 23 32.13 31.62 22.06
N LEU A 24 31.11 32.21 22.68
CA LEU A 24 30.37 33.35 22.11
C LEU A 24 30.62 34.72 22.75
N ALA A 25 31.67 34.85 23.57
CA ALA A 25 31.96 36.12 24.23
C ALA A 25 32.80 37.13 23.39
N SER A 26 33.24 36.83 22.15
CA SER A 26 34.13 37.76 21.43
C SER A 26 34.13 37.77 19.89
N THR A 27 33.04 37.41 19.20
CA THR A 27 33.06 37.40 17.72
C THR A 27 32.11 38.41 17.06
N ASP A 28 32.66 39.06 16.04
CA ASP A 28 32.07 40.06 15.14
C ASP A 28 30.72 39.62 14.54
N GLY A 29 29.79 40.56 14.34
CA GLY A 29 28.39 40.30 13.94
C GLY A 29 28.24 39.57 12.61
N ALA A 30 29.20 39.72 11.69
CA ALA A 30 29.22 38.98 10.43
C ALA A 30 29.53 37.48 10.63
N VAL A 31 30.35 37.15 11.64
CA VAL A 31 30.67 35.78 12.02
C VAL A 31 29.47 35.13 12.70
N GLN A 32 28.74 35.87 13.54
CA GLN A 32 27.50 35.39 14.18
C GLN A 32 26.42 35.03 13.15
N SER A 33 26.24 35.83 12.10
CA SER A 33 25.28 35.56 11.03
C SER A 33 25.63 34.29 10.23
N ARG A 34 26.93 34.09 9.91
CA ARG A 34 27.39 32.86 9.23
C ARG A 34 27.24 31.62 10.10
N ILE A 35 27.53 31.73 11.39
CA ILE A 35 27.31 30.64 12.37
C ILE A 35 25.80 30.33 12.48
N HIS A 36 24.93 31.33 12.47
CA HIS A 36 23.48 31.12 12.52
C HIS A 36 22.95 30.41 11.27
N LYS A 37 23.40 30.83 10.07
CA LYS A 37 23.05 30.14 8.82
C LYS A 37 23.54 28.69 8.80
N TRP A 38 24.80 28.45 9.16
CA TRP A 38 25.36 27.11 9.25
C TRP A 38 24.59 26.22 10.25
N ARG A 39 24.12 26.77 11.38
CA ARG A 39 23.27 26.05 12.35
C ARG A 39 21.93 25.64 11.75
N LEU A 40 21.28 26.52 10.99
CA LEU A 40 20.00 26.19 10.31
C LEU A 40 20.20 25.10 9.26
N ASP A 41 21.28 25.18 8.49
CA ASP A 41 21.62 24.19 7.47
C ASP A 41 21.91 22.82 8.11
N VAL A 42 22.70 22.78 9.19
CA VAL A 42 22.97 21.54 9.95
C VAL A 42 21.69 20.98 10.59
N CYS A 43 20.83 21.81 11.19
CA CYS A 43 19.56 21.35 11.76
C CYS A 43 18.62 20.78 10.68
N THR A 44 18.61 21.37 9.49
CA THR A 44 17.79 20.89 8.36
C THR A 44 18.28 19.53 7.86
N VAL A 45 19.60 19.39 7.66
CA VAL A 45 20.23 18.13 7.24
C VAL A 45 20.06 17.04 8.30
N CYS A 46 20.28 17.35 9.58
CA CYS A 46 20.06 16.40 10.66
C CYS A 46 18.59 15.99 10.79
N SER A 47 17.63 16.91 10.55
CA SER A 47 16.20 16.58 10.57
C SER A 47 15.80 15.69 9.41
N GLN A 48 16.35 15.92 8.21
CA GLN A 48 16.14 15.07 7.03
C GLN A 48 16.73 13.67 7.25
N LEU A 49 17.96 13.58 7.75
CA LEU A 49 18.59 12.30 8.12
C LEU A 49 17.82 11.58 9.22
N LEU A 50 17.28 12.30 10.21
CA LEU A 50 16.43 11.70 11.25
C LEU A 50 15.14 11.14 10.65
N VAL A 51 14.52 11.86 9.71
CA VAL A 51 13.33 11.40 8.98
C VAL A 51 13.64 10.17 8.14
N GLU A 52 14.77 10.12 7.43
CA GLU A 52 15.20 8.97 6.63
C GLU A 52 15.53 7.75 7.50
N LEU A 53 16.26 7.93 8.61
CA LEU A 53 16.53 6.88 9.59
C LEU A 53 15.23 6.38 10.25
N THR A 54 14.31 7.29 10.55
CA THR A 54 13.00 6.95 11.12
C THR A 54 12.16 6.20 10.09
N GLN A 55 12.24 6.54 8.79
CA GLN A 55 11.58 5.82 7.70
C GLN A 55 12.11 4.39 7.54
N ASP A 56 13.43 4.21 7.57
CA ASP A 56 14.04 2.87 7.43
C ASP A 56 13.74 1.97 8.64
N VAL A 57 13.73 2.56 9.85
CA VAL A 57 13.29 1.86 11.06
C VAL A 57 11.78 1.56 11.02
N LEU A 58 10.94 2.50 10.58
CA LEU A 58 9.49 2.26 10.44
C LEU A 58 9.18 1.21 9.39
N LEU A 59 9.92 1.15 8.28
CA LEU A 59 9.79 0.11 7.26
C LEU A 59 10.17 -1.26 7.83
N LYS A 60 11.28 -1.35 8.58
CA LYS A 60 11.68 -2.58 9.27
C LYS A 60 10.68 -3.01 10.35
N VAL A 61 10.14 -2.06 11.11
CA VAL A 61 9.08 -2.32 12.11
C VAL A 61 7.79 -2.76 11.43
N LYS A 62 7.34 -2.10 10.35
CA LYS A 62 6.18 -2.51 9.55
C LYS A 62 6.36 -3.91 8.96
N GLN A 63 7.55 -4.27 8.47
CA GLN A 63 7.85 -5.61 7.99
C GLN A 63 7.78 -6.66 9.12
N VAL A 64 8.33 -6.36 10.30
CA VAL A 64 8.24 -7.24 11.47
C VAL A 64 6.79 -7.37 11.96
N GLU A 65 6.03 -6.28 11.96
CA GLU A 65 4.61 -6.29 12.31
C GLU A 65 3.76 -7.09 11.32
N CYS A 66 3.99 -6.94 10.00
CA CYS A 66 3.32 -7.73 8.97
C CYS A 66 3.61 -9.23 9.15
N LYS A 67 4.88 -9.60 9.40
CA LYS A 67 5.26 -10.99 9.72
C LYS A 67 4.59 -11.48 11.00
N ALA A 68 4.54 -10.67 12.05
CA ALA A 68 3.88 -11.01 13.31
C ALA A 68 2.34 -11.05 13.20
N ARG A 69 1.73 -10.27 12.31
CA ARG A 69 0.28 -10.31 12.03
C ARG A 69 -0.07 -11.55 11.21
N ALA A 70 0.72 -11.89 10.20
CA ALA A 70 0.57 -13.14 9.44
C ALA A 70 0.69 -14.37 10.35
N LEU A 71 1.67 -14.40 11.25
CA LEU A 71 1.81 -15.45 12.27
C LEU A 71 0.61 -15.54 13.22
N ARG A 72 0.06 -14.39 13.65
CA ARG A 72 -1.14 -14.35 14.52
C ARG A 72 -2.43 -14.72 13.79
N GLN A 73 -2.51 -14.48 12.48
CA GLN A 73 -3.62 -14.91 11.63
C GLN A 73 -3.59 -16.44 11.49
N VAL A 74 -2.43 -17.00 11.11
CA VAL A 74 -2.22 -18.46 11.01
C VAL A 74 -2.51 -19.14 12.35
N HIS A 75 -2.02 -18.59 13.47
CA HIS A 75 -2.31 -19.14 14.79
C HIS A 75 -3.81 -19.10 15.14
N ARG A 76 -4.52 -18.00 14.85
CA ARG A 76 -5.97 -17.92 15.09
C ARG A 76 -6.78 -18.89 14.24
N GLU A 77 -6.37 -19.08 12.98
CA GLU A 77 -7.00 -20.03 12.08
C GLU A 77 -6.77 -21.45 12.61
N VAL A 78 -5.53 -21.85 12.91
CA VAL A 78 -5.20 -23.17 13.50
C VAL A 78 -6.00 -23.45 14.78
N MET A 79 -6.07 -22.49 15.71
CA MET A 79 -6.83 -22.64 16.96
C MET A 79 -8.35 -22.68 16.75
N SER A 80 -8.85 -22.14 15.62
CA SER A 80 -10.27 -22.23 15.26
C SER A 80 -10.64 -23.62 14.73
N TRP A 81 -9.71 -24.29 14.02
CA TRP A 81 -9.89 -25.67 13.57
C TRP A 81 -9.88 -26.66 14.74
N GLU A 82 -8.97 -26.47 15.71
CA GLU A 82 -8.95 -27.29 16.94
C GLU A 82 -10.25 -27.19 17.74
N ARG A 83 -10.87 -26.00 17.80
CA ARG A 83 -12.18 -25.81 18.47
C ARG A 83 -13.35 -26.38 17.70
N VAL A 84 -13.26 -26.47 16.38
CA VAL A 84 -14.26 -27.17 15.55
C VAL A 84 -14.16 -28.68 15.77
N ASP A 85 -12.96 -29.23 15.85
CA ASP A 85 -12.74 -30.65 16.19
C ASP A 85 -13.17 -31.01 17.62
N GLU A 86 -12.98 -30.10 18.58
CA GLU A 86 -13.42 -30.26 19.96
C GLU A 86 -14.95 -30.12 20.11
N ALA A 87 -15.58 -29.23 19.33
CA ALA A 87 -17.05 -29.06 19.29
C ALA A 87 -17.78 -30.20 18.58
N LEU A 88 -17.10 -30.92 17.68
CA LEU A 88 -17.65 -32.09 16.97
C LEU A 88 -17.45 -33.42 17.71
N GLY A 89 -16.82 -33.41 18.89
CA GLY A 89 -16.72 -34.58 19.76
C GLY A 89 -15.90 -35.75 19.18
N THR A 90 -15.08 -35.52 18.15
CA THR A 90 -14.27 -36.55 17.48
C THR A 90 -12.89 -36.68 18.10
N LEU A 91 -12.84 -36.90 19.42
CA LEU A 91 -11.61 -37.21 20.14
C LEU A 91 -11.56 -38.69 20.50
N THR A 92 -11.54 -39.55 19.47
CA THR A 92 -10.84 -40.85 19.47
C THR A 92 -10.95 -41.54 18.10
N ARG A 93 -9.79 -41.97 17.57
CA ARG A 93 -9.60 -42.78 16.35
C ARG A 93 -9.94 -42.14 14.99
N VAL A 94 -9.00 -41.35 14.45
CA VAL A 94 -8.79 -41.31 12.99
C VAL A 94 -7.29 -41.29 12.72
N SER A 95 -6.63 -42.44 12.91
CA SER A 95 -5.21 -42.63 12.54
C SER A 95 -5.03 -43.75 11.53
N SER A 96 -6.09 -44.35 10.96
CA SER A 96 -5.93 -45.53 10.10
C SER A 96 -6.96 -45.76 9.00
N GLU A 97 -7.90 -44.84 8.69
CA GLU A 97 -8.94 -45.09 7.67
C GLU A 97 -9.22 -43.89 6.75
N LEU A 98 -8.18 -43.15 6.35
CA LEU A 98 -8.23 -42.24 5.18
C LEU A 98 -7.68 -42.96 3.95
N ASP A 99 -8.35 -44.04 3.58
CA ASP A 99 -8.07 -44.83 2.40
C ASP A 99 -9.40 -45.29 1.79
N LEU A 100 -10.20 -44.33 1.29
CA LEU A 100 -11.44 -44.59 0.55
C LEU A 100 -11.73 -43.46 -0.45
N THR A 101 -11.11 -43.62 -1.61
CA THR A 101 -11.69 -43.49 -2.96
C THR A 101 -12.85 -42.49 -3.16
N LEU A 102 -12.55 -41.31 -3.70
CA LEU A 102 -13.52 -40.45 -4.39
C LEU A 102 -13.36 -40.60 -5.91
N GLN A 103 -14.02 -41.63 -6.47
CA GLN A 103 -14.31 -41.71 -7.89
C GLN A 103 -15.51 -40.80 -8.20
N ILE A 104 -15.24 -39.64 -8.81
CA ILE A 104 -16.26 -38.88 -9.56
C ILE A 104 -15.79 -38.86 -11.02
N SER A 105 -16.52 -39.58 -11.88
CA SER A 105 -16.30 -39.55 -13.32
C SER A 105 -16.85 -38.24 -13.88
N CYS A 106 -15.98 -37.39 -14.42
CA CYS A 106 -16.37 -36.32 -15.33
C CYS A 106 -15.72 -36.60 -16.68
N GLN A 107 -16.50 -37.15 -17.61
CA GLN A 107 -16.15 -37.20 -19.02
C GLN A 107 -16.41 -35.82 -19.64
N SER A 108 -15.37 -35.06 -19.97
CA SER A 108 -15.34 -34.26 -21.22
C SER A 108 -13.97 -33.60 -21.45
N LYS A 109 -13.28 -34.11 -22.50
CA LYS A 109 -12.28 -33.50 -23.39
C LYS A 109 -11.14 -32.67 -22.76
N GLU A 110 -10.03 -33.38 -22.61
CA GLU A 110 -8.66 -32.91 -22.46
C GLU A 110 -8.22 -31.95 -23.59
N ARG A 111 -7.45 -30.92 -23.22
CA ARG A 111 -6.07 -30.74 -23.70
C ARG A 111 -5.27 -29.76 -22.83
N TYR A 112 -4.18 -30.29 -22.26
CA TYR A 112 -3.03 -29.64 -21.63
C TYR A 112 -3.17 -28.98 -20.24
N MET A 113 -3.22 -29.82 -19.19
CA MET A 113 -2.31 -29.74 -18.03
C MET A 113 -2.04 -31.18 -17.54
N PRO A 114 -0.86 -31.49 -16.99
CA PRO A 114 -0.63 -32.79 -16.36
C PRO A 114 -1.58 -32.94 -15.17
N GLU A 115 -2.22 -34.10 -15.07
CA GLU A 115 -3.19 -34.44 -14.02
C GLU A 115 -2.59 -34.28 -12.62
N CYS A 116 -2.80 -33.13 -11.97
CA CYS A 116 -2.61 -32.98 -10.53
C CYS A 116 -3.88 -33.46 -9.82
N LYS A 117 -4.08 -34.78 -9.76
CA LYS A 117 -5.18 -35.43 -9.02
C LYS A 117 -4.88 -35.63 -7.53
N GLU A 118 -3.71 -35.22 -7.06
CA GLU A 118 -3.32 -35.31 -5.64
C GLU A 118 -2.92 -33.93 -5.12
N PHE A 119 -3.52 -33.55 -3.99
CA PHE A 119 -3.08 -32.37 -3.23
C PHE A 119 -1.59 -32.53 -2.86
N PRO A 120 -0.75 -31.51 -3.08
CA PRO A 120 0.65 -31.57 -2.69
C PRO A 120 0.77 -31.44 -1.16
N THR A 121 0.55 -32.53 -0.42
CA THR A 121 0.87 -32.62 1.01
C THR A 121 2.38 -32.78 1.25
N SER A 122 3.14 -33.15 0.22
CA SER A 122 4.60 -33.20 0.30
C SER A 122 5.23 -31.83 0.02
N LYS A 123 6.19 -31.45 0.86
CA LYS A 123 7.05 -30.26 0.69
C LYS A 123 7.59 -30.12 -0.73
N TYR A 124 7.94 -31.24 -1.35
CA TYR A 124 8.50 -31.30 -2.70
C TYR A 124 7.51 -30.88 -3.80
N ALA A 125 6.22 -31.15 -3.61
CA ALA A 125 5.21 -30.77 -4.56
C ALA A 125 4.83 -29.28 -4.41
N LEU A 126 4.88 -28.74 -3.19
CA LEU A 126 4.76 -27.28 -2.94
C LEU A 126 5.93 -26.49 -3.57
N GLU A 127 7.16 -26.98 -3.45
CA GLU A 127 8.34 -26.33 -4.08
C GLU A 127 8.23 -26.31 -5.62
N ARG A 128 7.70 -27.38 -6.23
CA ARG A 128 7.46 -27.43 -7.67
C ARG A 128 6.39 -26.44 -8.12
N VAL A 129 5.27 -26.37 -7.40
CA VAL A 129 4.20 -25.40 -7.66
C VAL A 129 4.73 -23.98 -7.56
N LYS A 130 5.53 -23.69 -6.52
CA LYS A 130 6.18 -22.38 -6.35
C LYS A 130 7.07 -22.03 -7.54
N GLY A 131 8.01 -22.92 -7.90
CA GLY A 131 8.93 -22.68 -9.01
C GLY A 131 8.21 -22.46 -10.34
N PHE A 132 7.10 -23.16 -10.58
CA PHE A 132 6.26 -22.96 -11.76
C PHE A 132 5.61 -21.58 -11.77
N MET A 133 4.94 -21.19 -10.68
CA MET A 133 4.27 -19.89 -10.58
C MET A 133 5.25 -18.72 -10.62
N ASP A 134 6.43 -18.85 -10.01
CA ASP A 134 7.51 -17.86 -10.08
C ASP A 134 8.00 -17.68 -11.53
N GLY A 135 8.10 -18.77 -12.29
CA GLY A 135 8.45 -18.74 -13.72
C GLY A 135 7.42 -17.97 -14.55
N LEU A 136 6.13 -18.20 -14.30
CA LEU A 136 5.03 -17.50 -14.97
C LEU A 136 4.99 -16.01 -14.61
N SER A 137 5.18 -15.68 -13.33
CA SER A 137 5.26 -14.29 -12.87
C SER A 137 6.38 -13.53 -13.57
N LYS A 138 7.57 -14.14 -13.69
CA LYS A 138 8.69 -13.53 -14.45
C LYS A 138 8.34 -13.27 -15.93
N GLN A 139 7.57 -14.14 -16.57
CA GLN A 139 7.14 -13.94 -17.96
C GLN A 139 6.15 -12.77 -18.08
N ALA A 140 5.21 -12.66 -17.14
CA ALA A 140 4.27 -11.55 -17.05
C ALA A 140 5.02 -10.22 -16.80
N ILE A 141 6.01 -10.20 -15.91
CA ILE A 141 6.85 -9.03 -15.64
C ILE A 141 7.68 -8.64 -16.88
N ALA A 142 8.17 -9.62 -17.65
CA ALA A 142 8.87 -9.34 -18.89
C ALA A 142 7.96 -8.65 -19.94
N ALA A 143 6.64 -8.87 -19.90
CA ALA A 143 5.68 -8.15 -20.74
C ALA A 143 5.60 -6.67 -20.38
N TYR A 144 5.60 -6.35 -19.09
CA TYR A 144 5.69 -4.99 -18.59
C TYR A 144 6.95 -4.28 -19.12
N SER A 145 8.12 -4.92 -19.05
CA SER A 145 9.38 -4.33 -19.55
C SER A 145 9.37 -4.05 -21.05
N ARG A 146 8.50 -4.72 -21.82
CA ARG A 146 8.29 -4.46 -23.25
C ARG A 146 7.29 -3.32 -23.53
N GLY A 147 6.79 -2.65 -22.50
CA GLY A 147 5.80 -1.56 -22.65
C GLY A 147 4.37 -2.05 -22.92
N GLN A 148 4.07 -3.33 -22.65
CA GLN A 148 2.70 -3.84 -22.83
C GLN A 148 1.77 -3.27 -21.75
N PRO A 149 0.51 -2.96 -22.09
CA PRO A 149 -0.45 -2.46 -21.12
C PRO A 149 -0.81 -3.51 -20.07
N GLY A 150 -0.98 -3.08 -18.82
CA GLY A 150 -1.43 -3.91 -17.70
C GLY A 150 -2.96 -4.06 -17.62
N PRO A 151 -3.50 -4.90 -16.71
CA PRO A 151 -2.75 -5.76 -15.80
C PRO A 151 -2.11 -6.96 -16.52
N PHE A 152 -1.07 -7.53 -15.91
CA PHE A 152 -0.31 -8.62 -16.54
C PHE A 152 -0.84 -9.97 -16.09
N LEU A 153 -1.32 -10.76 -17.05
CA LEU A 153 -1.75 -12.13 -16.80
C LEU A 153 -0.56 -13.00 -16.42
N VAL A 154 -0.54 -13.48 -15.18
CA VAL A 154 0.46 -14.42 -14.68
C VAL A 154 0.05 -15.83 -15.07
N ALA A 155 -1.18 -16.23 -14.77
CA ALA A 155 -1.64 -17.60 -14.99
C ALA A 155 -3.17 -17.66 -15.10
N THR A 156 -3.67 -18.72 -15.73
CA THR A 156 -5.12 -19.05 -15.81
C THR A 156 -5.36 -20.44 -15.26
N ASN A 157 -6.62 -20.75 -14.94
CA ASN A 157 -7.06 -22.03 -14.40
C ASN A 157 -6.31 -22.45 -13.11
N VAL A 158 -5.87 -21.46 -12.31
CA VAL A 158 -5.15 -21.69 -11.07
C VAL A 158 -6.15 -22.02 -9.96
N PRO A 159 -6.08 -23.22 -9.33
CA PRO A 159 -6.89 -23.51 -8.17
C PRO A 159 -6.56 -22.55 -7.02
N TRP A 160 -7.58 -22.11 -6.27
CA TRP A 160 -7.41 -21.17 -5.16
C TRP A 160 -6.31 -21.61 -4.18
N VAL A 161 -6.29 -22.89 -3.81
CA VAL A 161 -5.31 -23.47 -2.88
C VAL A 161 -3.87 -23.40 -3.40
N VAL A 162 -3.68 -23.49 -4.72
CA VAL A 162 -2.37 -23.33 -5.36
C VAL A 162 -1.92 -21.87 -5.30
N TYR A 163 -2.80 -20.95 -5.68
CA TYR A 163 -2.52 -19.51 -5.57
C TYR A 163 -2.20 -19.11 -4.12
N HIS A 164 -3.02 -19.55 -3.16
CA HIS A 164 -2.86 -19.27 -1.75
C HIS A 164 -1.49 -19.75 -1.22
N ALA A 165 -1.12 -21.00 -1.53
CA ALA A 165 0.16 -21.56 -1.11
C ALA A 165 1.36 -20.82 -1.74
N TRP A 166 1.27 -20.46 -3.02
CA TRP A 166 2.30 -19.68 -3.70
C TRP A 166 2.46 -18.30 -3.03
N MET A 167 1.37 -17.57 -2.87
CA MET A 167 1.34 -16.22 -2.28
C MET A 167 1.94 -16.16 -0.87
N CYS A 168 1.63 -17.12 0.00
CA CYS A 168 2.19 -17.15 1.36
C CYS A 168 3.72 -17.24 1.40
N SER A 169 4.36 -17.58 0.27
CA SER A 169 5.81 -17.70 0.13
C SER A 169 6.42 -16.76 -0.91
N CYS A 170 5.60 -15.89 -1.49
CA CYS A 170 5.97 -15.00 -2.58
C CYS A 170 6.35 -13.62 -2.01
N ASP A 171 7.62 -13.26 -2.14
CA ASP A 171 8.09 -11.89 -1.91
C ASP A 171 7.95 -11.11 -3.23
N SER A 172 6.70 -10.85 -3.64
CA SER A 172 6.40 -10.05 -4.83
C SER A 172 6.31 -8.57 -4.46
N THR A 173 6.97 -7.71 -5.23
CA THR A 173 6.79 -6.26 -5.15
C THR A 173 5.53 -5.79 -5.89
N TRP A 174 5.03 -6.62 -6.82
CA TRP A 174 3.77 -6.41 -7.55
C TRP A 174 2.57 -6.71 -6.67
N ARG A 175 1.47 -5.98 -6.89
CA ARG A 175 0.16 -6.25 -6.31
C ARG A 175 -0.52 -7.35 -7.09
N LEU A 176 -0.98 -8.39 -6.39
CA LEU A 176 -1.58 -9.55 -7.05
C LEU A 176 -3.10 -9.58 -6.83
N GLU A 177 -3.80 -10.01 -7.86
CA GLU A 177 -5.22 -10.36 -7.81
C GLU A 177 -5.40 -11.81 -8.22
N TYR A 178 -6.26 -12.51 -7.48
CA TYR A 178 -6.85 -13.76 -7.89
C TYR A 178 -8.30 -13.53 -8.27
N ARG A 179 -8.64 -13.82 -9.52
CA ARG A 179 -9.98 -13.59 -10.08
C ARG A 179 -10.46 -14.84 -10.80
N ARG A 180 -11.32 -15.62 -10.13
CA ARG A 180 -11.96 -16.83 -10.72
C ARG A 180 -10.98 -17.79 -11.43
N GLY A 181 -9.80 -18.02 -10.84
CA GLY A 181 -8.76 -18.89 -11.40
C GLY A 181 -7.74 -18.17 -12.29
N GLU A 182 -7.92 -16.89 -12.57
CA GLU A 182 -6.89 -16.04 -13.14
C GLU A 182 -6.03 -15.43 -12.03
N VAL A 183 -4.74 -15.27 -12.30
CA VAL A 183 -3.80 -14.53 -11.46
C VAL A 183 -3.26 -13.36 -12.27
N LEU A 184 -3.46 -12.15 -11.76
CA LEU A 184 -3.10 -10.90 -12.43
C LEU A 184 -2.10 -10.13 -11.56
N ALA A 185 -1.15 -9.46 -12.21
CA ALA A 185 -0.21 -8.55 -11.57
C ALA A 185 -0.51 -7.10 -11.95
N TYR A 186 -0.58 -6.26 -10.92
CA TYR A 186 -0.82 -4.82 -10.91
C TYR A 186 0.29 -4.12 -10.12
N GLY A 187 0.28 -2.80 -10.18
CA GLY A 187 1.13 -1.95 -9.37
C GLY A 187 2.57 -2.07 -9.83
N ASP A 188 2.96 -1.18 -10.73
CA ASP A 188 4.35 -0.96 -11.10
C ASP A 188 5.23 -0.91 -9.84
N PRO A 189 6.23 -1.78 -9.69
CA PRO A 189 7.06 -1.82 -8.48
C PRO A 189 8.06 -0.64 -8.42
N SER A 190 7.81 0.46 -9.12
CA SER A 190 8.64 1.65 -9.13
C SER A 190 8.61 2.45 -7.83
N ILE A 191 9.64 3.28 -7.69
CA ILE A 191 9.70 4.28 -6.65
C ILE A 191 8.55 5.28 -6.75
N VAL A 192 8.16 5.70 -7.97
CA VAL A 192 7.06 6.66 -8.18
C VAL A 192 5.75 6.09 -7.65
N HIS A 193 5.42 4.87 -8.05
CA HIS A 193 4.18 4.21 -7.65
C HIS A 193 4.10 4.02 -6.13
N SER A 194 5.14 3.44 -5.53
CA SER A 194 5.19 3.18 -4.08
C SER A 194 5.20 4.46 -3.23
N THR A 195 5.91 5.50 -3.65
CA THR A 195 6.00 6.77 -2.91
C THR A 195 4.71 7.59 -3.01
N VAL A 196 4.06 7.61 -4.18
CA VAL A 196 2.77 8.29 -4.36
C VAL A 196 1.68 7.62 -3.55
N SER A 197 1.58 6.28 -3.61
CA SER A 197 0.65 5.53 -2.75
C SER A 197 0.88 5.84 -1.25
N SER A 198 2.14 5.79 -0.81
CA SER A 198 2.49 6.12 0.58
C SER A 198 2.19 7.57 0.95
N ALA A 199 2.29 8.51 0.00
CA ALA A 199 1.96 9.91 0.21
C ALA A 199 0.45 10.12 0.41
N LEU A 200 -0.38 9.44 -0.39
CA LEU A 200 -1.84 9.45 -0.21
C LEU A 200 -2.23 8.82 1.14
N GLU A 201 -1.63 7.68 1.49
CA GLU A 201 -1.88 7.02 2.78
C GLU A 201 -1.57 7.96 3.96
N ARG A 202 -0.40 8.61 3.91
CA ARG A 202 0.02 9.57 4.95
C ARG A 202 -0.87 10.81 5.00
N SER A 203 -1.36 11.30 3.86
CA SER A 203 -2.28 12.45 3.84
C SER A 203 -3.53 12.16 4.66
N ILE A 204 -4.15 10.99 4.48
CA ILE A 204 -5.33 10.57 5.23
C ILE A 204 -5.03 10.53 6.73
N ILE A 205 -3.94 9.85 7.11
CA ILE A 205 -3.53 9.74 8.52
C ILE A 205 -3.30 11.13 9.12
N PHE A 206 -2.62 12.01 8.39
CA PHE A 206 -2.30 13.36 8.84
C PHE A 206 -3.56 14.20 9.10
N HIS A 207 -4.56 14.15 8.22
CA HIS A 207 -5.82 14.86 8.45
C HIS A 207 -6.57 14.30 9.67
N ILE A 208 -6.58 12.98 9.87
CA ILE A 208 -7.29 12.36 10.99
C ILE A 208 -6.64 12.70 12.34
N ILE A 209 -5.31 12.73 12.43
CA ILE A 209 -4.62 13.11 13.68
C ILE A 209 -4.73 14.60 14.02
N GLN A 210 -5.18 15.44 13.08
CA GLN A 210 -5.44 16.86 13.34
C GLN A 210 -6.82 17.11 13.95
N ILE A 211 -7.69 16.10 13.96
CA ILE A 211 -9.02 16.21 14.56
C ILE A 211 -8.89 16.33 16.08
N PRO A 212 -9.54 17.33 16.71
CA PRO A 212 -9.47 17.53 18.15
C PRO A 212 -9.80 16.25 18.93
N GLY A 213 -8.89 15.86 19.84
CA GLY A 213 -9.04 14.65 20.67
C GLY A 213 -8.48 13.37 20.04
N ILE A 214 -8.06 13.40 18.77
CA ILE A 214 -7.40 12.28 18.11
C ILE A 214 -5.91 12.58 18.05
N GLY A 215 -5.13 11.94 18.92
CA GLY A 215 -3.67 12.03 18.90
C GLY A 215 -3.05 10.78 18.28
N LEU A 216 -1.74 10.80 18.08
CA LEU A 216 -0.99 9.63 17.58
C LEU A 216 -1.23 8.37 18.43
N ALA A 217 -1.37 8.52 19.75
CA ALA A 217 -1.60 7.40 20.66
C ALA A 217 -3.00 6.77 20.51
N SER A 218 -4.01 7.54 20.10
CA SER A 218 -5.38 7.04 19.91
C SER A 218 -5.69 6.66 18.46
N LEU A 219 -4.83 7.04 17.51
CA LEU A 219 -5.03 6.75 16.08
C LEU A 219 -5.36 5.27 15.78
N PRO A 220 -4.68 4.25 16.34
CA PRO A 220 -5.01 2.85 16.04
C PRO A 220 -6.40 2.40 16.53
N GLN A 221 -7.01 3.14 17.46
CA GLN A 221 -8.37 2.90 17.93
C GLN A 221 -9.41 3.56 17.01
N VAL A 222 -8.97 4.51 16.17
CA VAL A 222 -9.82 5.27 15.25
C VAL A 222 -9.73 4.70 13.85
N ILE A 223 -8.52 4.43 13.36
CA ILE A 223 -8.29 3.99 11.99
C ILE A 223 -7.07 3.08 11.95
N THR A 224 -7.17 1.99 11.20
CA THR A 224 -6.03 1.15 10.87
C THR A 224 -5.76 1.24 9.38
N GLY A 225 -4.60 1.81 9.04
CA GLY A 225 -4.02 1.67 7.72
C GLY A 225 -3.37 0.30 7.57
N ALA A 226 -3.64 -0.36 6.45
CA ALA A 226 -2.89 -1.52 6.02
C ALA A 226 -2.41 -1.26 4.58
N GLY A 227 -1.12 -1.49 4.33
CA GLY A 227 -0.57 -1.46 2.96
C GLY A 227 -1.07 -2.66 2.16
N ALA A 228 -0.30 -3.09 1.16
CA ALA A 228 -0.52 -4.27 0.32
C ALA A 228 -0.88 -5.54 1.11
N SER A 229 -2.15 -5.65 1.47
CA SER A 229 -2.72 -6.71 2.30
C SER A 229 -3.82 -7.34 1.49
N ARG A 230 -3.79 -8.65 1.35
CA ARG A 230 -4.78 -9.36 0.56
C ARG A 230 -6.17 -9.19 1.18
N LEU A 231 -7.08 -8.57 0.43
CA LEU A 231 -8.47 -8.40 0.81
C LEU A 231 -9.36 -9.22 -0.13
N ARG A 232 -10.43 -9.79 0.45
CA ARG A 232 -11.45 -10.46 -0.34
C ARG A 232 -12.24 -9.44 -1.15
N THR A 233 -12.52 -9.78 -2.40
CA THR A 233 -13.39 -9.05 -3.32
C THR A 233 -14.61 -9.90 -3.70
N ILE A 234 -15.56 -9.34 -4.44
CA ILE A 234 -16.69 -10.11 -5.01
C ILE A 234 -16.27 -11.17 -6.05
N SER A 235 -15.04 -11.07 -6.57
CA SER A 235 -14.54 -11.90 -7.68
C SER A 235 -13.39 -12.84 -7.27
N GLY A 236 -12.88 -12.70 -6.04
CA GLY A 236 -11.78 -13.46 -5.48
C GLY A 236 -11.08 -12.67 -4.38
N ASP A 237 -9.78 -12.43 -4.54
CA ASP A 237 -8.97 -11.65 -3.60
C ASP A 237 -8.03 -10.72 -4.38
N LYS A 238 -7.74 -9.53 -3.84
CA LYS A 238 -6.81 -8.55 -4.43
C LYS A 238 -5.99 -7.85 -3.35
N GLU A 239 -4.76 -7.50 -3.68
CA GLU A 239 -3.94 -6.59 -2.89
C GLU A 239 -4.13 -5.14 -3.39
N PRO A 240 -4.66 -4.22 -2.56
CA PRO A 240 -4.65 -2.80 -2.85
C PRO A 240 -3.27 -2.19 -2.59
N ASP A 241 -3.01 -0.98 -3.08
CA ASP A 241 -1.81 -0.26 -2.67
C ASP A 241 -1.83 0.19 -1.21
N ALA A 242 -2.97 0.69 -0.76
CA ALA A 242 -3.24 0.94 0.65
C ALA A 242 -4.74 0.84 0.93
N CYS A 243 -5.09 0.54 2.18
CA CYS A 243 -6.47 0.43 2.60
C CYS A 243 -6.64 0.84 4.07
N PHE A 244 -7.87 1.19 4.44
CA PHE A 244 -8.21 1.69 5.76
C PHE A 244 -9.42 0.99 6.34
N PHE A 245 -9.35 0.70 7.63
CA PHE A 245 -10.41 0.07 8.42
C PHE A 245 -10.81 0.97 9.60
N SER A 246 -12.06 0.84 10.05
CA SER A 246 -12.50 1.47 11.30
C SER A 246 -11.82 0.82 12.50
N GLY A 247 -11.22 1.64 13.35
CA GLY A 247 -10.50 1.20 14.52
C GLY A 247 -9.49 0.11 14.20
N SER A 248 -9.40 -0.91 15.06
CA SER A 248 -8.45 -2.01 14.95
C SER A 248 -9.00 -3.28 14.28
N SER A 249 -10.28 -3.27 13.86
CA SER A 249 -10.94 -4.46 13.34
C SER A 249 -10.73 -4.62 11.84
N LEU A 250 -9.92 -5.62 11.47
CA LEU A 250 -9.74 -6.06 10.08
C LEU A 250 -10.83 -7.06 9.62
N ALA A 251 -11.82 -7.35 10.47
CA ALA A 251 -12.87 -8.32 10.17
C ALA A 251 -13.98 -7.75 9.27
N GLN A 252 -14.02 -6.43 9.09
CA GLN A 252 -14.94 -5.75 8.18
C GLN A 252 -14.26 -5.51 6.82
N PRO A 253 -15.03 -5.32 5.73
CA PRO A 253 -14.47 -4.79 4.50
C PRO A 253 -13.70 -3.50 4.77
N ALA A 254 -12.63 -3.25 4.01
CA ALA A 254 -11.95 -1.97 4.05
C ALA A 254 -12.96 -0.85 3.78
N ARG A 255 -12.91 0.22 4.58
CA ARG A 255 -13.78 1.39 4.40
C ARG A 255 -13.30 2.25 3.25
N ALA A 256 -11.98 2.39 3.12
CA ALA A 256 -11.35 3.10 2.03
C ALA A 256 -10.21 2.28 1.41
N VAL A 257 -10.05 2.39 0.10
CA VAL A 257 -8.95 1.77 -0.65
C VAL A 257 -8.29 2.83 -1.53
N LEU A 258 -6.96 2.76 -1.64
CA LEU A 258 -6.13 3.57 -2.51
C LEU A 258 -5.47 2.68 -3.58
N GLU A 259 -5.46 3.15 -4.81
CA GLU A 259 -4.78 2.52 -5.95
C GLU A 259 -4.01 3.56 -6.76
N VAL A 260 -2.85 3.19 -7.29
CA VAL A 260 -2.07 4.04 -8.18
C VAL A 260 -1.82 3.29 -9.50
N ALA A 261 -2.31 3.83 -10.61
CA ALA A 261 -1.99 3.29 -11.92
C ALA A 261 -0.80 4.06 -12.50
N TYR A 262 0.35 3.40 -12.70
CA TYR A 262 1.55 4.04 -13.25
C TYR A 262 1.98 3.41 -14.57
N LYS A 263 2.55 4.24 -15.46
CA LYS A 263 3.05 3.87 -16.80
C LYS A 263 2.01 3.11 -17.62
N ASN A 264 2.26 1.81 -17.81
CA ASN A 264 1.57 0.93 -18.74
C ASN A 264 0.19 0.51 -18.23
N GLU A 265 -0.16 0.80 -16.98
CA GLU A 265 -1.51 0.53 -16.48
C GLU A 265 -2.50 1.57 -17.02
N PRO A 266 -3.49 1.17 -17.85
CA PRO A 266 -4.45 2.10 -18.43
C PRO A 266 -5.37 2.72 -17.38
N LEU A 267 -5.94 3.89 -17.69
CA LEU A 267 -6.91 4.55 -16.83
C LEU A 267 -8.19 3.72 -16.68
N GLU A 268 -8.60 3.02 -17.73
CA GLU A 268 -9.78 2.16 -17.76
C GLU A 268 -9.66 1.02 -16.76
N VAL A 269 -8.48 0.42 -16.65
CA VAL A 269 -8.18 -0.62 -15.65
C VAL A 269 -8.27 -0.06 -14.24
N LEU A 270 -7.77 1.16 -14.01
CA LEU A 270 -7.92 1.81 -12.72
C LEU A 270 -9.41 1.99 -12.37
N ARG A 271 -10.22 2.48 -13.31
CA ARG A 271 -11.67 2.65 -13.09
C ARG A 271 -12.35 1.32 -12.71
N GLU A 272 -12.09 0.25 -13.47
CA GLU A 272 -12.61 -1.09 -13.18
C GLU A 272 -12.22 -1.60 -11.80
N VAL A 273 -10.97 -1.36 -11.39
CA VAL A 273 -10.47 -1.75 -10.05
C VAL A 273 -11.18 -0.95 -8.95
N LEU A 274 -11.38 0.36 -9.13
CA LEU A 274 -12.09 1.16 -8.12
C LEU A 274 -13.56 0.74 -7.98
N ASP A 275 -14.22 0.42 -9.10
CA ASP A 275 -15.58 -0.11 -9.10
C ASP A 275 -15.63 -1.46 -8.37
N LEU A 276 -14.69 -2.37 -8.65
CA LEU A 276 -14.55 -3.66 -7.95
C LEU A 276 -14.47 -3.49 -6.42
N TRP A 277 -13.71 -2.51 -5.94
CA TRP A 277 -13.58 -2.26 -4.50
C TRP A 277 -14.88 -1.78 -3.86
N VAL A 278 -15.58 -0.86 -4.51
CA VAL A 278 -16.88 -0.36 -4.01
C VAL A 278 -17.93 -1.46 -4.05
N GLU A 279 -17.99 -2.27 -5.11
CA GLU A 279 -18.87 -3.44 -5.20
C GLU A 279 -18.55 -4.49 -4.12
N SER A 280 -17.28 -4.58 -3.71
CA SER A 280 -16.81 -5.42 -2.60
C SER A 280 -17.11 -4.87 -1.20
N GLY A 281 -17.80 -3.73 -1.11
CA GLY A 281 -18.29 -3.16 0.14
C GLY A 281 -17.46 -1.99 0.68
N CYS A 282 -16.45 -1.55 -0.06
CA CYS A 282 -15.71 -0.33 0.26
C CYS A 282 -16.64 0.90 0.19
N LEU A 283 -16.45 1.87 1.10
CA LEU A 283 -17.23 3.11 1.05
C LEU A 283 -16.64 4.11 0.06
N VAL A 284 -15.31 4.15 -0.05
CA VAL A 284 -14.61 5.01 -1.00
C VAL A 284 -13.37 4.32 -1.57
N ALA A 285 -13.29 4.22 -2.89
CA ALA A 285 -12.08 3.81 -3.60
C ALA A 285 -11.50 5.02 -4.32
N ILE A 286 -10.23 5.33 -4.06
CA ILE A 286 -9.52 6.49 -4.62
C ILE A 286 -8.37 5.96 -5.47
N GLY A 287 -8.28 6.46 -6.70
CA GLY A 287 -7.25 6.10 -7.66
C GLY A 287 -6.50 7.32 -8.17
N VAL A 288 -5.21 7.16 -8.42
CA VAL A 288 -4.43 8.16 -9.17
C VAL A 288 -3.78 7.49 -10.37
N LYS A 289 -4.13 7.95 -11.57
CA LYS A 289 -3.45 7.58 -12.80
C LYS A 289 -2.32 8.58 -13.07
N ILE A 290 -1.13 8.03 -13.27
CA ILE A 290 0.07 8.76 -13.67
C ILE A 290 0.50 8.21 -15.04
N ALA A 291 0.28 8.99 -16.10
CA ALA A 291 0.81 8.69 -17.43
C ALA A 291 2.32 9.03 -17.51
N ARG A 292 3.06 8.40 -18.42
CA ARG A 292 4.47 8.74 -18.74
C ARG A 292 4.56 9.31 -20.16
N PRO A 293 5.55 10.15 -20.46
CA PRO A 293 5.80 11.50 -19.93
C PRO A 293 5.14 12.56 -20.83
N GLY A 294 4.34 13.43 -20.21
CA GLY A 294 3.58 14.54 -20.83
C GLY A 294 2.60 15.21 -19.85
N ASP A 295 2.83 15.04 -18.54
CA ASP A 295 2.16 15.78 -17.45
C ASP A 295 0.66 15.53 -17.18
N GLU A 296 0.04 14.57 -17.87
CA GLU A 296 -1.36 14.20 -17.60
C GLU A 296 -1.49 13.26 -16.38
N PHE A 297 -2.04 13.79 -15.29
CA PHE A 297 -2.45 13.02 -14.13
C PHE A 297 -3.98 13.00 -14.03
N THR A 298 -4.54 11.93 -13.51
CA THR A 298 -5.99 11.83 -13.31
C THR A 298 -6.28 11.30 -11.92
N PHE A 299 -7.05 12.06 -11.16
CA PHE A 299 -7.59 11.65 -9.88
C PHE A 299 -8.97 11.05 -10.14
N VAL A 300 -9.20 9.83 -9.67
CA VAL A 300 -10.47 9.14 -9.81
C VAL A 300 -10.95 8.75 -8.42
N ALA A 301 -12.23 8.97 -8.14
CA ALA A 301 -12.85 8.43 -6.94
C ALA A 301 -14.18 7.75 -7.25
N ARG A 302 -14.47 6.71 -6.48
CA ARG A 302 -15.73 5.99 -6.45
C ARG A 302 -16.22 5.95 -5.02
N GLU A 303 -17.34 6.59 -4.76
CA GLU A 303 -18.01 6.57 -3.47
C GLU A 303 -19.28 5.73 -3.57
N ARG A 304 -19.51 4.90 -2.56
CA ARG A 304 -20.69 4.03 -2.54
C ARG A 304 -21.97 4.86 -2.60
N GLY A 305 -22.75 4.64 -3.66
CA GLY A 305 -24.04 5.31 -3.87
C GLY A 305 -23.95 6.68 -4.54
N ASN A 306 -22.75 7.11 -4.96
CA ASN A 306 -22.54 8.34 -5.71
C ASN A 306 -21.97 8.03 -7.09
N ASP A 307 -22.08 9.02 -7.99
CA ASP A 307 -21.45 8.96 -9.29
C ASP A 307 -19.92 9.02 -9.19
N ALA A 308 -19.30 8.46 -10.22
CA ALA A 308 -17.89 8.57 -10.51
C ALA A 308 -17.37 10.02 -10.47
N MET A 309 -16.37 10.30 -9.63
CA MET A 309 -15.58 11.54 -9.73
C MET A 309 -14.31 11.29 -10.52
N GLU A 310 -14.02 12.15 -11.49
CA GLU A 310 -12.80 12.12 -12.27
C GLU A 310 -12.31 13.54 -12.54
N ILE A 311 -11.07 13.83 -12.15
CA ILE A 311 -10.45 15.15 -12.24
C ILE A 311 -9.09 14.98 -12.91
N GLN A 312 -8.95 15.53 -14.11
CA GLN A 312 -7.64 15.70 -14.72
C GLN A 312 -6.88 16.79 -13.98
N PHE A 313 -5.64 16.51 -13.63
CA PHE A 313 -4.74 17.44 -12.95
C PHE A 313 -3.32 17.27 -13.50
N GLY A 314 -2.48 18.27 -13.24
CA GLY A 314 -1.14 18.36 -13.80
C GLY A 314 -0.81 19.80 -14.17
N PRO A 315 0.45 20.10 -14.50
CA PRO A 315 0.93 21.46 -14.79
C PRO A 315 0.04 22.28 -15.74
N GLU A 316 -0.59 21.64 -16.72
CA GLU A 316 -1.48 22.29 -17.68
C GLU A 316 -2.86 22.66 -17.11
N PHE A 317 -3.35 21.90 -16.14
CA PHE A 317 -4.69 22.06 -15.56
C PHE A 317 -4.67 22.81 -14.23
N CYS A 318 -3.64 22.57 -13.41
CA CYS A 318 -3.54 22.96 -12.02
C CYS A 318 -2.27 23.81 -11.80
N ASN A 319 -2.45 25.09 -11.50
CA ASN A 319 -1.38 26.05 -11.26
C ASN A 319 -1.62 26.85 -9.97
N GLU A 320 -0.67 27.70 -9.58
CA GLU A 320 -0.78 28.46 -8.33
C GLU A 320 -2.02 29.36 -8.25
N GLN A 321 -2.53 29.84 -9.39
CA GLN A 321 -3.66 30.75 -9.45
C GLN A 321 -5.00 30.04 -9.23
N ASN A 322 -5.09 28.75 -9.56
CA ASN A 322 -6.32 27.98 -9.49
C ASN A 322 -6.26 26.78 -8.52
N ARG A 323 -5.17 26.62 -7.77
CA ARG A 323 -4.94 25.47 -6.87
C ARG A 323 -6.09 25.16 -5.91
N GLU A 324 -6.82 26.18 -5.44
CA GLU A 324 -7.92 26.01 -4.49
C GLU A 324 -9.11 25.25 -5.12
N LEU A 325 -9.23 25.26 -6.45
CA LEU A 325 -10.24 24.49 -7.18
C LEU A 325 -9.89 23.01 -7.29
N PHE A 326 -8.65 22.63 -6.96
CA PHE A 326 -8.11 21.29 -7.07
C PHE A 326 -7.91 20.64 -5.70
N VAL A 327 -8.82 20.92 -4.77
CA VAL A 327 -8.88 20.29 -3.45
C VAL A 327 -10.10 19.37 -3.41
N VAL A 328 -9.86 18.06 -3.34
CA VAL A 328 -10.93 17.06 -3.22
C VAL A 328 -11.13 16.73 -1.75
N LYS A 329 -12.39 16.65 -1.31
CA LYS A 329 -12.72 16.41 0.09
C LYS A 329 -13.60 15.18 0.23
N PHE A 330 -13.25 14.33 1.18
CA PHE A 330 -14.08 13.20 1.58
C PHE A 330 -14.38 13.32 3.07
N PRO A 331 -15.61 13.01 3.51
CA PRO A 331 -15.91 13.03 4.93
C PRO A 331 -15.09 11.96 5.64
N VAL A 332 -14.61 12.26 6.86
CA VAL A 332 -13.81 11.31 7.67
C VAL A 332 -14.58 10.02 7.94
N SER A 333 -15.92 10.08 7.95
CA SER A 333 -16.79 8.91 8.03
C SER A 333 -16.55 7.87 6.93
N SER A 334 -16.01 8.27 5.77
CA SER A 334 -15.64 7.34 4.70
C SER A 334 -14.43 6.48 5.05
N PHE A 335 -13.57 6.92 5.97
CA PHE A 335 -12.35 6.20 6.39
C PHE A 335 -12.51 5.51 7.74
N THR A 336 -13.33 6.06 8.64
CA THR A 336 -13.56 5.53 9.99
C THR A 336 -14.95 5.91 10.50
N ALA A 337 -15.63 5.00 11.18
CA ALA A 337 -16.88 5.28 11.89
C ALA A 337 -16.67 5.79 13.32
N ASP A 338 -15.43 5.78 13.81
CA ASP A 338 -15.09 6.07 15.21
C ASP A 338 -14.94 7.58 15.49
N VAL A 339 -15.03 8.41 14.44
CA VAL A 339 -15.00 9.87 14.53
C VAL A 339 -16.39 10.43 14.29
N LYS A 340 -16.88 11.21 15.26
CA LYS A 340 -18.14 11.96 15.13
C LYS A 340 -17.84 13.41 14.77
N GLY A 341 -18.68 14.00 13.93
CA GLY A 341 -18.58 15.40 13.53
C GLY A 341 -18.39 15.56 12.02
N ASP A 342 -18.36 16.83 11.59
CA ASP A 342 -18.24 17.21 10.19
C ASP A 342 -16.77 17.53 9.87
N TYR A 343 -15.96 16.47 9.79
CA TYR A 343 -14.54 16.54 9.47
C TYR A 343 -14.27 15.93 8.09
N TYR A 344 -13.26 16.47 7.40
CA TYR A 344 -12.92 16.06 6.05
C TYR A 344 -11.44 15.68 5.94
N VAL A 345 -11.17 14.69 5.11
CA VAL A 345 -9.84 14.43 4.56
C VAL A 345 -9.75 15.17 3.24
N GLU A 346 -8.73 16.01 3.10
CA GLU A 346 -8.51 16.81 1.91
C GLU A 346 -7.33 16.27 1.10
N PHE A 347 -7.51 16.21 -0.22
CA PHE A 347 -6.46 15.91 -1.18
C PHE A 347 -6.18 17.16 -2.00
N ASP A 348 -5.07 17.83 -1.68
CA ASP A 348 -4.53 18.94 -2.49
C ASP A 348 -3.86 18.34 -3.73
N LEU A 349 -4.56 18.36 -4.88
CA LEU A 349 -4.03 17.81 -6.13
C LEU A 349 -2.92 18.69 -6.71
N PHE A 350 -2.87 19.98 -6.35
CA PHE A 350 -1.73 20.86 -6.70
C PHE A 350 -0.46 20.40 -5.98
N TRP A 351 -0.54 20.06 -4.69
CA TRP A 351 0.60 19.47 -3.98
C TRP A 351 0.98 18.10 -4.56
N LEU A 352 -0.02 17.27 -4.84
CA LEU A 352 0.20 15.91 -5.36
C LEU A 352 0.93 15.93 -6.71
N GLN A 353 0.58 16.83 -7.64
CA GLN A 353 1.31 16.93 -8.91
C GLN A 353 2.78 17.31 -8.70
N GLN A 354 3.09 18.25 -7.81
CA GLN A 354 4.47 18.69 -7.57
C GLN A 354 5.28 17.53 -6.99
N TYR A 355 4.64 16.74 -6.12
CA TYR A 355 5.23 15.53 -5.58
C TYR A 355 5.47 14.47 -6.66
N ILE A 356 4.48 14.17 -7.51
CA ILE A 356 4.60 13.21 -8.61
C ILE A 356 5.73 13.61 -9.57
N VAL A 357 5.75 14.86 -10.04
CA VAL A 357 6.79 15.37 -10.95
C VAL A 357 8.17 15.21 -10.34
N ARG A 358 8.33 15.55 -9.05
CA ARG A 358 9.60 15.35 -8.34
C ARG A 358 10.01 13.87 -8.29
N MET A 359 9.08 12.95 -8.03
CA MET A 359 9.40 11.52 -7.98
C MET A 359 9.75 10.95 -9.35
N ILE A 360 9.07 11.39 -10.42
CA ILE A 360 9.40 11.00 -11.80
C ILE A 360 10.81 11.46 -12.16
N GLU A 361 11.16 12.70 -11.81
CA GLU A 361 12.50 13.24 -12.07
C GLU A 361 13.59 12.50 -11.30
N GLN A 362 13.34 12.14 -10.03
CA GLN A 362 14.26 11.31 -9.26
C GLN A 362 14.44 9.91 -9.86
N GLU A 363 13.35 9.28 -10.30
CA GLU A 363 13.40 7.99 -10.99
C GLU A 363 14.23 8.10 -12.28
N ARG A 364 14.03 9.16 -13.08
CA ARG A 364 14.82 9.41 -14.30
C ARG A 364 16.31 9.55 -14.01
N GLN A 365 16.68 10.35 -13.00
CA GLN A 365 18.06 10.56 -12.61
C GLN A 365 18.74 9.27 -12.12
N ALA A 366 18.01 8.44 -11.36
CA ALA A 366 18.52 7.14 -10.90
C ALA A 366 18.83 6.20 -12.09
N PHE A 367 17.91 6.11 -13.06
CA PHE A 367 18.14 5.32 -14.28
C PHE A 367 19.34 5.80 -15.10
N GLU A 368 19.53 7.12 -15.20
CA GLU A 368 20.68 7.70 -15.92
C GLU A 368 22.01 7.37 -15.23
N GLN A 369 22.05 7.43 -13.89
CA GLN A 369 23.24 7.07 -13.13
C GLN A 369 23.58 5.58 -13.22
N GLU A 370 22.57 4.69 -13.21
CA GLU A 370 22.78 3.25 -13.41
C GLU A 370 23.28 2.92 -14.82
N SER A 371 22.88 3.68 -15.85
CA SER A 371 23.30 3.46 -17.23
C SER A 371 24.75 3.89 -17.53
N LEU A 372 25.39 4.61 -16.61
CA LEU A 372 26.76 5.11 -16.71
C LEU A 372 27.78 4.23 -15.95
N LEU A 373 27.31 3.24 -15.19
CA LEU A 373 28.09 2.22 -14.49
C LEU A 373 28.14 0.92 -15.28
#